data_AF-A0A535BRG1-F1
#
_entry.id   AF-A0A535BRG1-F1
#
_cell.length_a   1.000
_cell.length_b   1.000
_cell.length_c   1.000
_cell.angle_alpha   90.00
_cell.angle_beta   90.00
_cell.angle_gamma   90.00
#
_symmetry.space_group_name_H-M   'P 1'
#
loop_
_entity.id
_entity.type
_entity.pdbx_description
1 polymer ?
#
loop_
_entity_poly.entity_id
_entity_poly.type
_entity_poly.pdbx_seq_one_letter_code
_entity_poly.pdbx_strand_id
1 'polypeptide(L)'
;MSEDRPPDITPKPHQGPGPNADDFDPKQHVWDGQVWWTADHQYWWDGSSWQSVDNPYSAPDFVAPLPKRHRPPGWWRDFWLGFVGIIAGNVILVILISVLAGATNGQPGSLVGLMPWLLNFGALVLFAIIRPPVALGMLLAYGIALGLVLLAGIFLAIICFGGRGGVP
;
A
#
# COMPACT_ATOMS: atom_id res chain seq x y z
N MET A 1 5.97 37.38 -48.14
CA MET A 1 5.00 37.67 -47.08
C MET A 1 4.71 36.35 -46.42
N SER A 2 5.25 36.18 -45.22
CA SER A 2 5.08 34.97 -44.43
C SER A 2 3.82 35.21 -43.60
N GLU A 3 2.72 34.52 -43.91
CA GLU A 3 1.55 34.52 -43.06
C GLU A 3 1.92 33.96 -41.67
N ASP A 4 1.98 34.85 -40.68
CA ASP A 4 1.89 34.53 -39.26
C ASP A 4 0.54 33.85 -39.02
N ARG A 5 0.52 32.52 -39.16
CA ARG A 5 -0.61 31.69 -38.73
C ARG A 5 -0.57 31.70 -37.20
N PRO A 6 -1.61 32.19 -36.49
CA PRO A 6 -1.66 32.10 -35.05
C PRO A 6 -1.51 30.62 -34.65
N PRO A 7 -0.79 30.31 -33.56
CA PRO A 7 -0.63 28.93 -33.11
C PRO A 7 -2.02 28.30 -32.98
N ASP A 8 -2.15 27.11 -33.54
CA ASP A 8 -3.34 26.29 -33.43
C ASP A 8 -3.47 25.86 -31.95
N ILE A 9 -4.06 26.73 -31.15
CA ILE A 9 -4.32 26.57 -29.71
C ILE A 9 -5.49 25.63 -29.44
N THR A 10 -6.05 25.01 -30.48
CA THR A 10 -7.15 24.06 -30.32
C THR A 10 -6.62 22.81 -29.61
N PRO A 11 -7.06 22.52 -28.37
CA PRO A 11 -6.55 21.37 -27.62
C PRO A 11 -6.81 20.10 -28.42
N LYS A 12 -5.75 19.37 -28.78
CA LYS A 12 -5.93 18.06 -29.39
C LYS A 12 -6.69 17.18 -28.40
N PRO A 13 -7.77 16.49 -28.81
CA PRO A 13 -8.70 15.81 -27.90
C PRO A 13 -8.10 14.68 -27.04
N HIS A 14 -6.81 14.37 -27.20
CA HIS A 14 -6.12 13.26 -26.55
C HIS A 14 -5.06 13.69 -25.51
N GLN A 15 -4.73 14.99 -25.42
CA GLN A 15 -3.73 15.47 -24.47
C GLN A 15 -4.42 15.94 -23.18
N GLY A 16 -4.19 15.20 -22.10
CA GLY A 16 -4.72 15.56 -20.78
C GLY A 16 -3.97 16.72 -20.13
N PRO A 17 -4.64 17.49 -19.24
CA PRO A 17 -4.02 18.52 -18.45
C PRO A 17 -3.10 17.85 -17.43
N GLY A 18 -1.80 18.02 -17.63
CA GLY A 18 -0.82 17.50 -16.70
C GLY A 18 0.58 18.02 -17.01
N PRO A 19 1.47 18.11 -16.00
CA PRO A 19 2.84 18.59 -16.17
C PRO A 19 3.70 17.73 -17.11
N ASN A 20 3.18 16.55 -17.52
CA ASN A 20 3.83 15.62 -18.44
C ASN A 20 3.21 15.65 -19.85
N ALA A 21 2.24 16.55 -20.10
CA ALA A 21 1.76 16.79 -21.46
C ALA A 21 2.67 17.84 -22.10
N ASP A 22 3.27 17.50 -23.25
CA ASP A 22 4.29 18.32 -23.92
C ASP A 22 3.83 19.75 -24.26
N ASP A 23 2.51 20.00 -24.27
CA ASP A 23 1.88 21.29 -24.59
C ASP A 23 1.08 21.90 -23.40
N PHE A 24 1.32 21.48 -22.15
CA PHE A 24 0.59 22.03 -21.00
C PHE A 24 0.99 23.48 -20.69
N ASP A 25 0.19 24.43 -21.16
CA ASP A 25 0.28 25.83 -20.76
C ASP A 25 -0.63 26.12 -19.55
N PRO A 26 -0.08 26.38 -18.35
CA PRO A 26 -0.86 26.69 -17.16
C PRO A 26 -1.62 28.02 -17.26
N LYS A 27 -1.33 28.89 -18.23
CA LYS A 27 -2.14 30.09 -18.49
C LYS A 27 -3.44 29.79 -19.21
N GLN A 28 -3.51 28.65 -19.88
CA GLN A 28 -4.66 28.25 -20.69
C GLN A 28 -5.59 27.28 -19.96
N HIS A 29 -5.20 26.82 -18.76
CA HIS A 29 -5.93 25.82 -18.00
C HIS A 29 -6.11 26.27 -16.53
N VAL A 30 -7.33 26.17 -16.02
CA VAL A 30 -7.71 26.57 -14.66
C VAL A 30 -8.25 25.37 -13.91
N TRP A 31 -7.84 25.19 -12.65
CA TRP A 31 -8.39 24.17 -11.77
C TRP A 31 -9.48 24.78 -10.88
N ASP A 32 -10.69 24.22 -10.88
CA ASP A 32 -11.83 24.73 -10.11
C ASP A 32 -12.00 24.06 -8.73
N GLY A 33 -11.14 23.08 -8.41
CA GLY A 33 -11.24 22.25 -7.20
C GLY A 33 -11.73 20.83 -7.46
N GLN A 34 -12.29 20.53 -8.63
CA GLN A 34 -12.78 19.21 -9.03
C GLN A 34 -12.29 18.75 -10.40
N VAL A 35 -12.29 19.64 -11.39
CA VAL A 35 -11.87 19.34 -12.77
C VAL A 35 -11.01 20.47 -13.35
N TRP A 36 -10.26 20.13 -14.40
CA TRP A 36 -9.51 21.12 -15.16
C TRP A 36 -10.44 21.74 -16.22
N TRP A 37 -10.40 23.06 -16.33
CA TRP A 37 -11.11 23.85 -17.32
C TRP A 37 -10.12 24.54 -18.25
N THR A 38 -10.55 24.84 -19.47
CA THR A 38 -9.87 25.85 -20.29
C THR A 38 -10.12 27.24 -19.69
N ALA A 39 -9.20 28.18 -19.91
CA ALA A 39 -9.28 29.54 -19.35
C ALA A 39 -10.53 30.33 -19.79
N ASP A 40 -11.12 29.97 -20.93
CA ASP A 40 -12.37 30.52 -21.46
C ASP A 40 -13.63 29.82 -20.91
N HIS A 41 -13.47 28.80 -20.07
CA HIS A 41 -14.52 27.97 -19.48
C HIS A 41 -15.45 27.30 -20.51
N GLN A 42 -15.01 27.16 -21.76
CA GLN A 42 -15.78 26.51 -22.82
C GLN A 42 -15.59 24.99 -22.83
N TYR A 43 -14.48 24.51 -22.25
CA TYR A 43 -14.15 23.10 -22.20
C TYR A 43 -13.71 22.67 -20.79
N TRP A 44 -14.08 21.46 -20.40
CA TRP A 44 -13.65 20.83 -19.15
C TRP A 44 -13.06 19.44 -19.42
N TRP A 45 -12.15 19.00 -18.56
CA TRP A 45 -11.48 17.70 -18.69
C TRP A 45 -12.20 16.63 -17.87
N ASP A 46 -12.65 15.56 -18.53
CA ASP A 46 -13.39 14.47 -17.89
C ASP A 46 -12.51 13.37 -17.27
N GLY A 47 -11.18 13.49 -17.43
CA GLY A 47 -10.20 12.46 -17.04
C GLY A 47 -9.57 11.74 -18.23
N SER A 48 -10.15 11.88 -19.42
CA SER A 48 -9.73 11.18 -20.64
C SER A 48 -9.75 12.05 -21.91
N SER A 49 -10.65 13.03 -21.99
CA SER A 49 -10.80 13.93 -23.14
C SER A 49 -11.37 15.29 -22.71
N TRP A 50 -11.16 16.30 -23.56
CA TRP A 50 -11.76 17.62 -23.40
C TRP A 50 -13.22 17.60 -23.86
N GLN A 51 -14.11 18.07 -22.99
CA GLN A 51 -15.55 18.10 -23.20
C GLN A 51 -16.04 19.54 -23.38
N SER A 52 -16.81 19.78 -24.45
CA SER A 52 -17.45 21.07 -24.71
C SER A 52 -18.66 21.27 -23.79
N VAL A 53 -18.86 22.52 -23.33
CA VAL A 53 -20.08 22.91 -22.59
C VAL A 53 -21.33 22.85 -23.47
N ASP A 54 -21.24 23.28 -24.72
CA ASP A 54 -22.39 23.40 -25.63
C ASP A 54 -22.76 22.08 -26.30
N ASN A 55 -21.79 21.21 -26.55
CA ASN A 55 -22.02 19.91 -27.17
C ASN A 55 -21.08 18.87 -26.55
N PRO A 56 -21.38 18.39 -25.32
CA PRO A 56 -20.57 17.38 -24.67
C PRO A 56 -20.49 16.16 -25.59
N TYR A 57 -19.27 15.76 -25.95
CA TYR A 57 -19.06 14.61 -26.80
C TYR A 57 -19.50 13.39 -25.99
N SER A 58 -20.71 12.91 -26.28
CA SER A 58 -21.21 11.64 -25.75
C SER A 58 -20.44 10.53 -26.46
N ALA A 59 -19.18 10.34 -26.09
CA ALA A 59 -18.49 9.10 -26.40
C ALA A 59 -19.39 7.98 -25.88
N PRO A 60 -19.72 6.96 -26.70
CA PRO A 60 -20.54 5.85 -26.24
C PRO A 60 -19.82 5.17 -25.07
N ASP A 61 -20.34 5.40 -23.88
CA ASP A 61 -20.16 4.61 -22.66
C ASP A 61 -18.74 4.16 -22.29
N PHE A 62 -17.72 5.00 -22.47
CA PHE A 62 -16.40 4.66 -21.94
C PHE A 62 -15.60 5.90 -21.55
N VAL A 63 -15.78 6.35 -20.30
CA VAL A 63 -14.72 6.42 -19.26
C VAL A 63 -15.44 6.54 -17.92
N ALA A 64 -15.59 5.42 -17.23
CA ALA A 64 -15.95 5.44 -15.81
C ALA A 64 -14.95 6.36 -15.08
N PRO A 65 -15.40 7.16 -14.08
CA PRO A 65 -14.48 7.91 -13.23
C PRO A 65 -13.35 6.97 -12.80
N LEU A 66 -12.08 7.39 -12.96
CA LEU A 66 -10.90 6.66 -12.46
C LEU A 66 -11.31 5.97 -11.17
N PRO A 67 -11.34 4.61 -11.11
CA PRO A 67 -11.95 3.94 -9.99
C PRO A 67 -11.20 4.38 -8.75
N LYS A 68 -11.83 5.22 -7.92
CA LYS A 68 -11.37 5.53 -6.56
C LYS A 68 -10.98 4.19 -5.98
N ARG A 69 -9.68 3.89 -5.88
CA ARG A 69 -9.10 2.55 -5.65
C ARG A 69 -10.04 1.78 -4.73
N HIS A 70 -11.01 1.07 -5.32
CA HIS A 70 -12.13 0.57 -4.55
C HIS A 70 -11.56 -0.70 -3.98
N ARG A 71 -10.97 -0.57 -2.78
CA ARG A 71 -10.44 -1.72 -2.07
C ARG A 71 -11.58 -2.73 -2.07
N PRO A 72 -11.36 -3.95 -2.58
CA PRO A 72 -12.43 -4.90 -2.76
C PRO A 72 -13.15 -5.09 -1.42
N PRO A 73 -14.50 -5.22 -1.42
CA PRO A 73 -15.26 -5.40 -0.20
C PRO A 73 -14.67 -6.56 0.60
N GLY A 74 -14.27 -6.30 1.85
CA GLY A 74 -13.57 -7.26 2.70
C GLY A 74 -12.04 -7.09 2.83
N TRP A 75 -11.42 -6.12 2.14
CA TRP A 75 -9.98 -5.86 2.25
C TRP A 75 -9.49 -5.67 3.69
N TRP A 76 -10.23 -4.88 4.48
CA TRP A 76 -9.91 -4.64 5.90
C TRP A 76 -10.08 -5.87 6.77
N ARG A 77 -11.11 -6.66 6.52
CA ARG A 77 -11.32 -7.93 7.23
C ARG A 77 -10.14 -8.86 6.97
N ASP A 78 -9.75 -9.03 5.72
CA ASP A 78 -8.66 -9.93 5.33
C ASP A 78 -7.31 -9.45 5.90
N PHE A 79 -7.08 -8.13 5.96
CA PHE A 79 -5.94 -7.56 6.69
C PHE A 79 -5.92 -7.92 8.17
N TRP A 80 -7.04 -7.70 8.88
CA TRP A 80 -7.14 -8.03 10.31
C TRP A 80 -7.06 -9.53 10.58
N LEU A 81 -7.60 -10.35 9.68
CA LEU A 81 -7.48 -11.81 9.74
C LEU A 81 -6.02 -12.24 9.62
N GLY A 82 -5.22 -11.61 8.75
CA GLY A 82 -3.78 -11.87 8.66
C GLY A 82 -3.03 -11.48 9.93
N PHE A 83 -3.32 -10.27 10.45
CA PHE A 83 -2.70 -9.75 11.67
C PHE A 83 -3.00 -10.61 12.91
N VAL A 84 -4.28 -10.90 13.18
CA VAL A 84 -4.68 -11.71 14.34
C VAL A 84 -4.33 -13.18 14.13
N GLY A 85 -4.50 -13.68 12.91
CA GLY A 85 -4.25 -15.07 12.55
C GLY A 85 -2.80 -15.48 12.75
N ILE A 86 -1.83 -14.64 12.41
CA ILE A 86 -0.42 -14.98 12.62
C ILE A 86 -0.02 -14.97 14.10
N ILE A 87 -0.61 -14.08 14.91
CA ILE A 87 -0.39 -14.05 16.35
C ILE A 87 -0.97 -15.31 16.99
N ALA A 88 -2.25 -15.61 16.73
CA ALA A 88 -2.91 -16.80 17.26
C ALA A 88 -2.24 -18.09 16.77
N GLY A 89 -1.87 -18.15 15.49
CA GLY A 89 -1.16 -19.28 14.90
C GLY A 89 0.19 -19.54 15.56
N ASN A 90 0.97 -18.48 15.84
CA ASN A 90 2.25 -18.63 16.56
C ASN A 90 2.06 -19.09 18.00
N VAL A 91 1.04 -18.61 18.72
CA VAL A 91 0.73 -19.09 20.08
C VAL A 91 0.40 -20.58 20.08
N ILE A 92 -0.47 -21.02 19.17
CA ILE A 92 -0.83 -22.43 19.03
C ILE A 92 0.41 -23.27 18.67
N LEU A 93 1.24 -22.77 17.75
CA LEU A 93 2.43 -23.47 17.31
C LEU A 93 3.44 -23.67 18.45
N VAL A 94 3.64 -22.66 19.29
CA VAL A 94 4.51 -22.76 20.48
C VAL A 94 3.99 -23.82 21.44
N ILE A 95 2.68 -23.83 21.71
CA ILE A 95 2.06 -24.85 22.57
C ILE A 95 2.29 -26.25 21.97
N LEU A 96 2.03 -26.42 20.68
CA LEU A 96 2.18 -27.70 19.99
C LEU A 96 3.63 -28.21 20.05
N ILE A 97 4.60 -27.33 19.76
CA ILE A 97 6.02 -27.66 19.83
C ILE A 97 6.44 -27.98 21.26
N SER A 98 5.93 -27.26 22.26
CA SER A 98 6.26 -27.52 23.67
C SER A 98 5.78 -28.91 24.11
N VAL A 99 4.56 -29.29 23.72
CA VAL A 99 4.01 -30.64 23.97
C VAL A 99 4.85 -31.71 23.27
N LEU A 100 5.20 -31.48 22.00
CA LEU A 100 5.97 -32.43 21.21
C LEU A 100 7.43 -32.57 21.71
N ALA A 101 8.05 -31.46 22.13
CA ALA A 101 9.40 -31.44 22.70
C ALA A 101 9.46 -32.17 24.04
N GLY A 102 8.43 -32.01 24.89
CA GLY A 102 8.28 -32.77 26.13
C GLY A 102 8.15 -34.28 25.88
N ALA A 103 7.53 -34.69 24.77
CA ALA A 103 7.42 -36.10 24.39
C ALA A 103 8.70 -36.70 23.78
N THR A 104 9.62 -35.86 23.29
CA THR A 104 10.81 -36.28 22.50
C THR A 104 12.15 -36.11 23.24
N ASN A 105 12.13 -35.84 24.55
CA ASN A 105 13.31 -35.67 25.40
C ASN A 105 14.37 -34.69 24.85
N GLY A 106 13.92 -33.60 24.22
CA GLY A 106 14.75 -32.42 23.97
C GLY A 106 15.95 -32.65 23.04
N GLN A 107 15.87 -33.56 22.07
CA GLN A 107 16.98 -33.84 21.15
C GLN A 107 17.39 -32.55 20.38
N PRO A 108 18.58 -31.98 20.67
CA PRO A 108 18.99 -30.70 20.12
C PRO A 108 19.34 -30.87 18.63
N GLY A 109 18.81 -30.01 17.77
CA GLY A 109 19.04 -30.06 16.32
C GLY A 109 17.95 -30.77 15.51
N SER A 110 16.85 -31.18 16.13
CA SER A 110 15.68 -31.70 15.40
C SER A 110 15.11 -30.65 14.44
N LEU A 111 14.69 -31.10 13.25
CA LEU A 111 13.96 -30.29 12.25
C LEU A 111 12.73 -29.58 12.85
N VAL A 112 12.19 -30.10 13.96
CA VAL A 112 11.11 -29.49 14.73
C VAL A 112 11.45 -28.06 15.18
N GLY A 113 12.72 -27.74 15.45
CA GLY A 113 13.16 -26.39 15.81
C GLY A 113 13.09 -25.38 14.65
N LEU A 114 13.13 -25.85 13.39
CA LEU A 114 13.03 -25.02 12.20
C LEU A 114 11.59 -24.87 11.68
N MET A 115 10.67 -25.72 12.15
CA MET A 115 9.25 -25.69 11.74
C MET A 115 8.58 -24.33 11.93
N PRO A 116 8.80 -23.58 13.03
CA PRO A 116 8.25 -22.23 13.17
C PRO A 116 8.66 -21.31 12.03
N TRP A 117 9.93 -21.30 11.67
CA TRP A 117 10.44 -20.44 10.62
C TRP A 117 9.85 -20.83 9.26
N LEU A 118 9.88 -22.12 8.92
CA LEU A 118 9.36 -22.61 7.65
C LEU A 118 7.86 -22.33 7.50
N LEU A 119 7.06 -22.54 8.55
CA LEU A 119 5.62 -22.30 8.52
C LEU A 119 5.29 -20.81 8.40
N ASN A 120 5.98 -19.95 9.15
CA ASN A 120 5.75 -18.50 9.10
C ASN A 120 6.16 -17.91 7.74
N PHE A 121 7.34 -18.26 7.21
CA PHE A 121 7.77 -17.81 5.88
C PHE A 121 6.89 -18.37 4.77
N GLY A 122 6.57 -19.66 4.81
CA GLY A 122 5.70 -20.31 3.84
C GLY A 122 4.31 -19.69 3.81
N ALA A 123 3.71 -19.44 4.99
CA ALA A 123 2.43 -18.76 5.10
C ALA A 123 2.49 -17.34 4.50
N LEU A 124 3.54 -16.57 4.78
CA LEU A 124 3.66 -15.21 4.28
C LEU A 124 3.77 -15.18 2.76
N VAL A 125 4.60 -16.05 2.16
CA VAL A 125 4.72 -16.15 0.69
C VAL A 125 3.41 -16.61 0.06
N LEU A 126 2.77 -17.64 0.63
CA LEU A 126 1.51 -18.17 0.13
C LEU A 126 0.40 -17.10 0.15
N PHE A 127 0.24 -16.40 1.27
CA PHE A 127 -0.77 -15.35 1.40
C PHE A 127 -0.42 -14.09 0.63
N ALA A 128 0.86 -13.79 0.38
CA ALA A 128 1.24 -12.68 -0.49
C ALA A 128 0.74 -12.88 -1.92
N ILE A 129 0.67 -14.13 -2.39
CA ILE A 129 0.17 -14.49 -3.72
C ILE A 129 -1.36 -14.58 -3.72
N ILE A 130 -1.96 -15.30 -2.77
CA ILE A 130 -3.40 -15.62 -2.81
C ILE A 130 -4.26 -14.46 -2.29
N ARG A 131 -3.83 -13.79 -1.21
CA ARG A 131 -4.57 -12.69 -0.58
C ARG A 131 -3.59 -11.64 -0.03
N PRO A 132 -3.09 -10.73 -0.89
CA PRO A 132 -2.13 -9.70 -0.49
C PRO A 132 -2.49 -8.90 0.78
N PRO A 133 -3.78 -8.57 1.05
CA PRO A 133 -4.14 -7.87 2.29
C PRO A 133 -3.82 -8.64 3.56
N VAL A 134 -3.94 -9.98 3.53
CA VAL A 134 -3.61 -10.87 4.66
C VAL A 134 -2.12 -10.79 4.95
N ALA A 135 -1.28 -10.88 3.91
CA ALA A 135 0.18 -10.81 4.05
C ALA A 135 0.63 -9.45 4.60
N LEU A 136 -0.03 -8.35 4.21
CA LEU A 136 0.20 -7.02 4.80
C LEU A 136 -0.10 -7.00 6.31
N GLY A 137 -1.19 -7.63 6.73
CA GLY A 137 -1.51 -7.79 8.16
C GLY A 137 -0.46 -8.61 8.90
N MET A 138 0.02 -9.70 8.31
CA MET A 138 1.09 -10.52 8.88
C MET A 138 2.40 -9.74 9.01
N LEU A 139 2.79 -8.98 7.97
CA LEU A 139 3.99 -8.13 7.98
C LEU A 139 3.91 -7.07 9.07
N LEU A 140 2.75 -6.45 9.27
CA LEU A 140 2.55 -5.49 10.35
C LEU A 140 2.81 -6.15 11.72
N ALA A 141 2.29 -7.36 11.94
CA ALA A 141 2.51 -8.08 13.20
C ALA A 141 4.00 -8.32 13.47
N TYR A 142 4.77 -8.75 12.47
CA TYR A 142 6.22 -8.91 12.62
C TYR A 142 6.94 -7.58 12.84
N GLY A 143 6.52 -6.51 12.15
CA GLY A 143 7.07 -5.17 12.35
C GLY A 143 6.87 -4.67 13.79
N ILE A 144 5.67 -4.85 14.34
CA ILE A 144 5.37 -4.52 15.75
C ILE A 144 6.20 -5.38 16.69
N ALA A 145 6.27 -6.69 16.46
CA ALA A 145 7.06 -7.60 17.29
C ALA A 145 8.54 -7.20 17.32
N LEU A 146 9.12 -6.87 16.16
CA LEU A 146 10.50 -6.39 16.05
C LEU A 146 10.69 -5.07 16.80
N GLY A 147 9.77 -4.12 16.65
CA GLY A 147 9.80 -2.86 17.38
C GLY A 147 9.75 -3.06 18.90
N LEU A 148 8.88 -3.94 19.39
CA LEU A 148 8.78 -4.27 20.82
C LEU A 148 10.04 -4.96 21.35
N VAL A 149 10.61 -5.90 20.59
CA VAL A 149 11.86 -6.58 20.96
C VAL A 149 13.02 -5.59 21.02
N LEU A 150 13.14 -4.70 20.05
CA LEU A 150 14.17 -3.64 20.08
C LEU A 150 13.96 -2.70 21.27
N LEU A 151 12.73 -2.27 21.54
CA LEU A 151 12.41 -1.41 22.68
C LEU A 151 12.76 -2.09 24.00
N ALA A 152 12.38 -3.36 24.17
CA ALA A 152 12.71 -4.15 25.35
C ALA A 152 14.23 -4.34 25.50
N GLY A 153 14.95 -4.60 24.40
CA GLY A 153 16.40 -4.71 24.40
C GLY A 153 17.11 -3.41 24.79
N ILE A 154 16.65 -2.27 24.26
CA ILE A 154 17.14 -0.94 24.64
C ILE A 154 16.86 -0.68 26.12
N PHE A 155 15.65 -0.96 26.58
CA PHE A 155 15.27 -0.79 27.99
C PHE A 155 16.16 -1.62 28.93
N LEU A 156 16.39 -2.89 28.59
CA LEU A 156 17.31 -3.76 29.35
C LEU A 156 18.74 -3.24 29.31
N ALA A 157 19.22 -2.77 28.15
CA ALA A 157 20.56 -2.17 28.04
C ALA A 157 20.70 -0.93 28.93
N ILE A 158 19.67 -0.08 29.00
CA ILE A 158 19.65 1.09 29.89
C ILE A 158 19.65 0.66 31.37
N ILE A 159 18.91 -0.36 31.77
CA ILE A 159 18.96 -0.87 33.15
C ILE A 159 20.34 -1.42 33.48
N CYS A 160 20.89 -2.27 32.61
CA CYS A 160 22.15 -2.96 32.84
C CYS A 160 23.38 -2.03 32.80
N PHE A 161 23.36 -0.99 31.97
CA PHE A 161 24.53 -0.12 31.73
C PHE A 161 24.30 1.36 32.09
N GLY A 162 23.06 1.81 32.24
CA GLY A 162 22.70 3.17 32.65
C GLY A 162 22.67 3.38 34.16
N GLY A 163 22.68 2.29 34.95
CA GLY A 163 22.84 2.34 36.41
C GLY A 163 24.29 2.61 36.82
N ARG A 164 24.70 3.88 36.86
CA ARG A 164 25.93 4.29 37.56
C ARG A 164 25.63 4.40 39.06
N GLY A 165 25.89 3.35 39.83
CA GLY A 165 25.87 3.42 41.30
C GLY A 165 25.67 2.07 41.98
N GLY A 166 26.75 1.38 42.32
CA GLY A 166 26.69 0.16 43.13
C GLY A 166 27.97 -0.66 43.17
N VAL A 167 29.12 -0.03 43.42
CA VAL A 167 30.30 -0.73 43.94
C VAL A 167 30.66 -0.01 45.25
N PRO A 168 30.58 -0.64 46.43
CA PRO A 168 31.29 -0.15 47.60
C PRO A 168 32.81 -0.25 47.40
#